data_AF-A0A914R5Z4-F1
#
_entry.id   AF-A0A914R5Z4-F1
#
_cell.length_a   1.000
_cell.length_b   1.000
_cell.length_c   1.000
_cell.angle_alpha   90.00
_cell.angle_beta   90.00
_cell.angle_gamma   90.00
#
_symmetry.space_group_name_H-M   'P 1'
#
loop_
_entity.id
_entity.type
_entity.pdbx_description
1 polymer ?
#
loop_
_entity_poly.entity_id
_entity_poly.type
_entity_poly.pdbx_seq_one_letter_code
_entity_poly.pdbx_strand_id
1 'polypeptide(L)'
;MKKCSEMSTSFTDVFVKPECKYIIKASIEDYSRINELCNAQLKCFQKLIIDNDLNLQIIEKEADRLGRTHRKYSSLGMKPHFLDLYQSNFLQFLQCLTIEDLEEKAELIEAWKILMNFIVDRMYAIYTEGNVATKEDFDETNMTE
;
A
#
# COMPACT_ATOMS: atom_id res chain seq x y z
N MET A 1 33.62 13.21 18.52
CA MET A 1 33.23 13.79 17.22
C MET A 1 33.49 12.79 16.11
N LYS A 2 32.43 12.15 15.60
CA LYS A 2 32.42 11.45 14.30
C LYS A 2 31.45 12.21 13.38
N LYS A 3 31.76 12.21 12.09
CA LYS A 3 31.40 13.22 11.08
C LYS A 3 29.90 13.29 10.77
N CYS A 4 29.45 14.54 10.61
CA CYS A 4 28.16 15.01 10.12
C CYS A 4 28.01 14.84 8.59
N SER A 5 28.41 13.69 8.04
CA SER A 5 28.28 13.41 6.60
C SER A 5 27.45 12.15 6.43
N GLU A 6 26.32 12.30 5.72
CA GLU A 6 25.40 11.24 5.25
C GLU A 6 24.16 10.99 6.14
N MET A 7 23.53 12.09 6.56
CA MET A 7 22.09 12.15 6.82
C MET A 7 21.32 12.00 5.50
N SER A 8 20.71 10.84 5.27
CA SER A 8 19.47 10.64 4.51
C SER A 8 19.20 9.13 4.46
N THR A 9 18.52 8.58 5.46
CA THR A 9 17.93 7.24 5.35
C THR A 9 16.67 7.37 4.50
N SER A 10 16.87 7.19 3.20
CA SER A 10 15.82 7.10 2.19
C SER A 10 14.78 6.06 2.60
N PHE A 11 13.50 6.33 2.30
CA PHE A 11 12.35 5.42 2.44
C PHE A 11 12.62 4.00 1.88
N THR A 12 13.59 3.85 0.98
CA THR A 12 14.09 2.55 0.49
C THR A 12 14.60 1.62 1.60
N ASP A 13 15.13 2.16 2.70
CA ASP A 13 15.68 1.33 3.80
C ASP A 13 14.59 0.59 4.58
N VAL A 14 13.33 1.02 4.46
CA VAL A 14 12.15 0.36 5.04
C VAL A 14 11.88 -1.01 4.39
N PHE A 15 12.32 -1.22 3.15
CA PHE A 15 12.00 -2.43 2.37
C PHE A 15 13.19 -3.38 2.17
N VAL A 16 14.38 -3.02 2.63
CA VAL A 16 15.63 -3.75 2.30
C VAL A 16 16.24 -4.52 3.48
N LYS A 17 15.70 -4.43 4.71
CA LYS A 17 16.28 -5.16 5.84
C LYS A 17 15.83 -6.64 5.90
N PRO A 18 16.75 -7.62 5.79
CA PRO A 18 16.42 -9.05 5.76
C PRO A 18 16.24 -9.68 7.16
N GLU A 19 16.15 -8.91 8.24
CA GLU A 19 16.13 -9.45 9.60
C GLU A 19 14.74 -9.90 10.09
N CYS A 20 13.70 -9.78 9.27
CA CYS A 20 12.40 -10.39 9.55
C CYS A 20 12.45 -11.91 9.31
N LYS A 21 12.66 -12.68 10.39
CA LYS A 21 12.65 -14.16 10.47
C LYS A 21 11.36 -14.87 9.97
N TYR A 22 10.42 -14.15 9.36
CA TYR A 22 9.14 -14.70 8.89
C TYR A 22 9.06 -14.93 7.37
N ILE A 23 10.16 -14.75 6.61
CA ILE A 23 10.12 -14.99 5.17
C ILE A 23 10.21 -16.50 4.89
N ILE A 24 9.02 -17.07 4.66
CA ILE A 24 8.74 -18.37 4.04
C ILE A 24 9.72 -18.59 2.86
N LYS A 25 10.24 -19.82 2.71
CA LYS A 25 11.11 -20.25 1.60
C LYS A 25 10.58 -19.76 0.24
N ALA A 26 11.04 -18.60 -0.20
CA ALA A 26 10.71 -17.99 -1.47
C ALA A 26 11.94 -18.12 -2.39
N SER A 27 11.72 -18.42 -3.66
CA SER A 27 12.78 -18.49 -4.66
C SER A 27 13.37 -17.10 -4.96
N ILE A 28 14.54 -17.02 -5.59
CA ILE A 28 15.14 -15.72 -5.99
C ILE A 28 14.19 -14.90 -6.88
N GLU A 29 13.38 -15.57 -7.70
CA GLU A 29 12.35 -14.95 -8.54
C GLU A 29 11.22 -14.33 -7.70
N ASP A 30 10.79 -15.00 -6.63
CA ASP A 30 9.80 -14.46 -5.69
C ASP A 30 10.33 -13.19 -4.99
N TYR A 31 11.62 -13.16 -4.64
CA TYR A 31 12.27 -11.96 -4.09
C TYR A 31 12.29 -10.80 -5.09
N SER A 32 12.53 -11.06 -6.38
CA SER A 32 12.53 -10.00 -7.40
C SER A 32 11.15 -9.36 -7.55
N ARG A 33 10.09 -10.17 -7.58
CA ARG A 33 8.71 -9.70 -7.71
C ARG A 33 8.21 -9.00 -6.45
N ILE A 34 8.60 -9.49 -5.26
CA ILE A 34 8.32 -8.81 -3.99
C ILE A 34 9.02 -7.45 -3.98
N ASN A 35 10.29 -7.37 -4.40
CA ASN A 35 11.01 -6.09 -4.49
C ASN A 35 10.36 -5.11 -5.48
N GLU A 36 9.87 -5.59 -6.63
CA GLU A 36 9.12 -4.75 -7.57
C GLU A 36 7.85 -4.18 -6.94
N LEU A 37 7.10 -5.01 -6.21
CA LEU A 37 5.89 -4.59 -5.50
C LEU A 37 6.22 -3.58 -4.39
N CYS A 38 7.24 -3.83 -3.58
CA CYS A 38 7.71 -2.90 -2.55
C CYS A 38 8.15 -1.55 -3.16
N ASN A 39 8.89 -1.59 -4.27
CA ASN A 39 9.29 -0.38 -4.99
C ASN A 39 8.09 0.38 -5.58
N ALA A 40 7.08 -0.33 -6.09
CA ALA A 40 5.85 0.30 -6.58
C ALA A 40 5.07 0.96 -5.43
N GLN A 41 5.02 0.35 -4.25
CA GLN A 41 4.41 0.92 -3.04
C GLN A 41 5.17 2.17 -2.56
N LEU A 42 6.50 2.09 -2.47
CA LEU A 42 7.38 3.22 -2.17
C LEU A 42 7.11 4.40 -3.11
N LYS A 43 7.13 4.17 -4.42
CA LYS A 43 6.86 5.21 -5.42
C LYS A 43 5.46 5.78 -5.30
N CYS A 44 4.46 4.95 -4.97
CA CYS A 44 3.11 5.40 -4.72
C CYS A 44 3.07 6.39 -3.55
N PHE A 45 3.66 6.04 -2.40
CA PHE A 45 3.66 6.92 -1.23
C PHE A 45 4.53 8.16 -1.42
N GLN A 46 5.68 8.06 -2.09
CA GLN A 46 6.48 9.24 -2.45
C GLN A 46 5.66 10.21 -3.30
N LYS A 47 4.95 9.71 -4.30
CA LYS A 47 4.06 10.54 -5.13
C LYS A 47 2.98 11.21 -4.28
N LEU A 48 2.31 10.47 -3.39
CA LEU A 48 1.22 11.01 -2.57
C LEU A 48 1.69 12.04 -1.55
N ILE A 49 2.80 11.74 -0.85
CA ILE A 49 3.26 12.51 0.31
C ILE A 49 4.16 13.65 -0.13
N ILE A 50 5.16 13.38 -0.98
CA ILE A 50 6.21 14.34 -1.35
C ILE A 50 5.79 15.11 -2.60
N ASP A 51 5.50 14.42 -3.70
CA ASP A 51 5.29 15.09 -4.99
C ASP A 51 3.98 15.88 -5.05
N ASN A 52 2.98 15.45 -4.27
CA ASN A 52 1.65 16.05 -4.26
C ASN A 52 1.29 16.67 -2.90
N ASP A 53 2.26 16.79 -1.98
CA ASP A 53 2.09 17.47 -0.68
C ASP A 53 0.81 17.07 0.05
N LEU A 54 0.54 15.76 0.10
CA LEU A 54 -0.67 15.20 0.71
C LEU A 54 -1.99 15.80 0.19
N ASN A 55 -2.04 16.23 -1.07
CA ASN A 55 -3.26 16.76 -1.67
C ASN A 55 -4.38 15.72 -1.64
N LEU A 56 -5.42 16.02 -0.86
CA LEU A 56 -6.53 15.10 -0.60
C LEU A 56 -7.18 14.59 -1.88
N GLN A 57 -7.46 15.45 -2.85
CA GLN A 57 -8.12 15.06 -4.11
C GLN A 57 -7.27 14.06 -4.92
N ILE A 58 -5.95 14.20 -4.85
CA ILE A 58 -5.01 13.29 -5.52
C ILE A 58 -4.94 11.96 -4.77
N ILE A 59 -4.87 11.99 -3.44
CA ILE A 59 -4.91 10.78 -2.59
C ILE A 59 -6.21 10.01 -2.85
N GLU A 60 -7.36 10.67 -2.88
CA GLU A 60 -8.65 10.07 -3.18
C GLU A 60 -8.65 9.37 -4.53
N LYS A 61 -8.23 10.09 -5.59
CA LYS A 61 -8.18 9.54 -6.95
C LYS A 61 -7.26 8.33 -7.06
N GLU A 62 -6.11 8.37 -6.39
CA GLU A 62 -5.14 7.27 -6.40
C GLU A 62 -5.62 6.08 -5.56
N ALA A 63 -6.17 6.30 -4.36
CA ALA A 63 -6.81 5.26 -3.56
C ALA A 63 -7.93 4.58 -4.36
N ASP A 64 -8.73 5.38 -5.07
CA ASP A 64 -9.81 4.85 -5.89
C ASP A 64 -9.28 4.01 -7.07
N ARG A 65 -8.22 4.48 -7.72
CA ARG A 65 -7.54 3.73 -8.79
C ARG A 65 -6.96 2.42 -8.25
N LEU A 66 -6.34 2.44 -7.08
CA LEU A 66 -5.82 1.24 -6.43
C LEU A 66 -6.94 0.25 -6.09
N GLY A 67 -8.05 0.73 -5.51
CA GLY A 67 -9.23 -0.08 -5.21
C GLY A 67 -9.78 -0.77 -6.46
N ARG A 68 -9.97 -0.03 -7.56
CA ARG A 68 -10.41 -0.60 -8.85
C ARG A 68 -9.42 -1.63 -9.39
N THR A 69 -8.12 -1.37 -9.28
CA THR A 69 -7.07 -2.28 -9.74
C THR A 69 -7.11 -3.58 -8.95
N HIS A 70 -7.19 -3.50 -7.61
CA HIS A 70 -7.24 -4.66 -6.73
C HIS A 70 -8.52 -5.48 -6.92
N ARG A 71 -9.66 -4.80 -7.09
CA ARG A 71 -10.94 -5.44 -7.41
C ARG A 71 -10.91 -6.22 -8.72
N LYS A 72 -10.20 -5.75 -9.76
CA LYS A 72 -10.03 -6.52 -11.01
C LYS A 72 -9.34 -7.87 -10.79
N TYR A 73 -8.52 -7.99 -9.76
CA TYR A 73 -7.84 -9.24 -9.39
C TYR A 73 -8.64 -10.08 -8.38
N SER A 74 -9.87 -9.70 -8.05
CA SER A 74 -10.73 -10.47 -7.12
C SER A 74 -11.04 -11.87 -7.64
N SER A 75 -11.18 -12.05 -8.96
CA SER A 75 -11.32 -13.36 -9.61
C SER A 75 -10.09 -14.26 -9.46
N LEU A 76 -8.92 -13.65 -9.23
CA LEU A 76 -7.66 -14.36 -8.91
C LEU A 76 -7.48 -14.56 -7.40
N GLY A 77 -8.52 -14.32 -6.60
CA GLY A 77 -8.53 -14.54 -5.17
C GLY A 77 -8.17 -13.32 -4.34
N MET A 78 -7.93 -12.14 -4.93
CA MET A 78 -7.63 -10.91 -4.17
C MET A 78 -8.89 -10.38 -3.46
N LYS A 79 -9.03 -10.74 -2.18
CA LYS A 79 -10.18 -10.39 -1.35
C LYS A 79 -9.93 -9.12 -0.52
N PRO A 80 -11.00 -8.39 -0.12
CA PRO A 80 -10.88 -7.17 0.67
C PRO A 80 -10.09 -7.32 1.97
N HIS A 81 -10.24 -8.45 2.70
CA HIS A 81 -9.54 -8.70 3.96
C HIS A 81 -8.00 -8.67 3.85
N PHE A 82 -7.43 -8.79 2.65
CA PHE A 82 -5.98 -8.63 2.46
C PHE A 82 -5.51 -7.18 2.66
N LEU A 83 -6.40 -6.20 2.51
CA LEU A 83 -6.10 -4.80 2.83
C LEU A 83 -5.90 -4.61 4.34
N ASP A 84 -6.71 -5.27 5.17
CA ASP A 84 -6.59 -5.24 6.62
C ASP A 84 -5.26 -5.87 7.08
N LEU A 85 -4.92 -7.02 6.49
CA LEU A 85 -3.63 -7.68 6.76
C LEU A 85 -2.46 -6.81 6.32
N TYR A 86 -2.55 -6.19 5.14
CA TYR A 86 -1.53 -5.27 4.66
C TYR A 86 -1.34 -4.09 5.60
N GLN A 87 -2.43 -3.44 6.01
CA GLN A 87 -2.40 -2.30 6.92
C GLN A 87 -1.80 -2.67 8.27
N SER A 88 -2.26 -3.77 8.88
CA SER A 88 -1.77 -4.25 10.18
C SER A 88 -0.26 -4.50 10.13
N ASN A 89 0.20 -5.22 9.11
CA ASN A 89 1.62 -5.50 8.91
C ASN A 89 2.42 -4.21 8.67
N PHE A 90 1.92 -3.30 7.84
CA PHE A 90 2.57 -2.02 7.56
C PHE A 90 2.78 -1.20 8.84
N LEU A 91 1.75 -1.07 9.66
CA LEU A 91 1.84 -0.35 10.94
C LEU A 91 2.78 -1.03 11.93
N GLN A 92 2.82 -2.36 11.95
CA GLN A 92 3.79 -3.09 12.77
C GLN A 92 5.22 -2.84 12.29
N PHE A 93 5.48 -2.78 10.98
CA PHE A 93 6.79 -2.44 10.44
C PHE A 93 7.23 -1.03 10.85
N LEU A 94 6.32 -0.05 10.84
CA LEU A 94 6.64 1.31 11.32
C LEU A 94 7.06 1.32 12.80
N GLN A 95 6.45 0.48 13.64
CA GLN A 95 6.87 0.35 15.04
C GLN A 95 8.29 -0.19 15.19
N CYS A 96 8.79 -0.96 14.23
CA CYS A 96 10.16 -1.48 14.24
C CYS A 96 11.22 -0.48 13.76
N LEU A 97 10.81 0.69 13.23
CA LEU A 97 11.77 1.71 12.80
C LEU A 97 12.58 2.25 13.98
N THR A 98 13.87 2.41 13.76
CA THR A 98 14.78 3.04 14.72
C THR A 98 14.72 4.55 14.52
N ILE A 99 13.96 5.22 15.37
CA ILE A 99 13.89 6.69 15.45
C ILE A 99 14.28 7.03 16.89
N GLU A 100 15.26 7.90 17.05
CA GLU A 100 15.84 8.23 18.36
C GLU A 100 14.83 8.99 19.23
N ASP A 101 14.09 9.91 18.62
CA ASP A 101 13.01 10.64 19.26
C ASP A 101 11.73 9.80 19.29
N LEU A 102 11.31 9.41 20.50
CA LEU A 102 10.12 8.58 20.69
C LEU A 102 8.82 9.37 20.48
N GLU A 103 8.83 10.69 20.68
CA GLU A 103 7.68 11.56 20.42
C GLU A 103 7.49 11.71 18.91
N GLU A 104 8.56 12.03 18.17
CA GLU A 104 8.56 12.07 16.70
C GLU A 104 8.10 10.73 16.11
N LYS A 105 8.60 9.61 16.65
CA LYS A 105 8.17 8.27 16.24
C LYS A 105 6.67 8.06 16.44
N ALA A 106 6.13 8.51 17.57
CA ALA A 106 4.71 8.36 17.87
C ALA A 106 3.84 9.19 16.91
N GLU A 107 4.24 10.44 16.66
CA GLU A 107 3.57 11.32 15.69
C GLU A 107 3.61 10.75 14.28
N LEU A 108 4.77 10.23 13.85
CA LEU A 108 4.94 9.60 12.55
C LEU A 108 4.02 8.38 12.39
N ILE A 109 4.00 7.49 13.38
CA ILE A 109 3.14 6.30 13.36
C ILE A 109 1.67 6.70 13.31
N GLU A 110 1.26 7.72 14.05
CA GLU A 110 -0.12 8.21 14.05
C GLU A 110 -0.52 8.82 12.71
N ALA A 111 0.34 9.65 12.10
CA ALA A 111 0.12 10.20 10.77
C ALA A 111 -0.05 9.08 9.72
N TRP A 112 0.78 8.05 9.77
CA TRP A 112 0.65 6.90 8.88
C TRP A 112 -0.62 6.09 9.11
N LYS A 113 -1.07 5.90 10.37
CA LYS A 113 -2.37 5.25 10.64
C LYS A 113 -3.51 6.02 9.98
N ILE A 114 -3.54 7.34 10.13
CA ILE A 114 -4.59 8.18 9.53
C ILE A 114 -4.59 8.01 8.00
N LEU A 115 -3.43 8.14 7.36
CA LEU A 115 -3.31 8.00 5.91
C LEU A 115 -3.69 6.58 5.43
N MET A 116 -3.22 5.55 6.12
CA MET A 116 -3.49 4.16 5.77
C MET A 116 -4.96 3.81 5.94
N ASN A 117 -5.59 4.23 7.05
CA ASN A 117 -7.04 4.06 7.25
C ASN A 117 -7.81 4.69 6.09
N PHE A 118 -7.49 5.94 5.75
CA PHE A 118 -8.15 6.65 4.66
C PHE A 118 -8.04 5.91 3.31
N ILE A 119 -6.83 5.47 2.95
CA ILE A 119 -6.60 4.74 1.69
C ILE A 119 -7.35 3.40 1.69
N VAL A 120 -7.24 2.63 2.78
CA VAL A 120 -7.87 1.31 2.89
C VAL A 120 -9.39 1.41 2.87
N ASP A 121 -9.98 2.35 3.61
CA ASP A 121 -11.43 2.57 3.65
C ASP A 121 -11.99 2.89 2.25
N ARG A 122 -11.31 3.77 1.51
CA ARG A 122 -11.69 4.10 0.12
C ARG A 122 -11.55 2.89 -0.81
N MET A 123 -10.46 2.15 -0.70
CA MET A 123 -10.28 0.93 -1.49
C MET A 123 -11.37 -0.10 -1.16
N TYR A 124 -11.75 -0.23 0.12
CA TYR A 124 -12.79 -1.14 0.59
C TYR A 124 -14.17 -0.75 0.03
N ALA A 125 -14.50 0.54 0.01
CA ALA A 125 -15.74 1.03 -0.60
C ALA A 125 -15.86 0.59 -2.08
N ILE A 126 -14.77 0.65 -2.85
CA ILE A 126 -14.78 0.22 -4.27
C ILE A 126 -14.96 -1.29 -4.43
N TYR A 127 -14.41 -2.07 -3.48
CA TYR A 127 -14.63 -3.52 -3.43
C TYR A 127 -16.10 -3.85 -3.19
N THR A 128 -16.80 -3.10 -2.34
CA THR A 128 -18.21 -3.34 -1.99
C THR A 128 -19.18 -2.74 -3.01
N GLU A 129 -18.82 -1.64 -3.67
CA GLU A 129 -19.63 -0.93 -4.65
C GLU A 129 -20.13 -1.80 -5.82
N GLY A 130 -19.40 -2.84 -6.21
CA GLY A 130 -19.97 -3.80 -7.16
C GLY A 130 -19.98 -5.24 -6.70
N ASN A 131 -20.18 -5.42 -5.39
CA ASN A 131 -21.04 -6.48 -4.89
C ASN A 131 -22.53 -6.05 -4.94
N VAL A 132 -22.83 -4.77 -5.20
CA VAL A 132 -24.14 -4.36 -5.71
C VAL A 132 -24.15 -4.72 -7.19
N ALA A 133 -24.55 -5.96 -7.49
CA ALA A 133 -24.89 -6.34 -8.86
C ALA A 133 -26.05 -5.45 -9.32
N THR A 134 -25.75 -4.40 -10.07
CA THR A 134 -26.75 -3.82 -10.96
C THR A 134 -27.02 -4.88 -12.03
N LYS A 135 -28.29 -5.26 -12.17
CA LYS A 135 -28.81 -6.31 -13.07
C LYS A 135 -28.58 -6.06 -14.57
N GLU A 136 -27.67 -5.18 -14.97
CA GLU A 136 -27.64 -4.63 -16.33
C GLU A 136 -26.45 -5.07 -17.19
N ASP A 137 -25.45 -5.80 -16.67
CA ASP A 137 -24.26 -6.18 -17.47
C ASP A 137 -24.35 -7.58 -18.11
N PHE A 138 -25.55 -8.13 -18.31
CA PHE A 138 -25.77 -9.44 -18.93
C PHE A 138 -26.66 -9.37 -20.18
N ASP A 139 -26.48 -8.38 -21.05
CA ASP A 139 -27.14 -8.41 -22.37
C ASP A 139 -26.41 -7.60 -23.46
N GLU A 140 -25.11 -7.86 -23.68
CA GLU A 140 -24.43 -7.43 -24.92
C GLU A 140 -23.47 -8.51 -25.45
N THR A 141 -23.99 -9.72 -25.68
CA THR A 141 -23.39 -10.64 -26.65
C THR A 141 -24.49 -11.49 -27.27
N ASN A 142 -25.14 -10.95 -28.30
CA ASN A 142 -25.62 -11.68 -29.48
C ASN A 142 -26.12 -10.69 -30.53
N MET A 143 -25.17 -9.97 -31.14
CA MET A 143 -25.35 -9.36 -32.44
C MET A 143 -24.04 -9.52 -33.22
N THR A 144 -23.88 -10.70 -33.81
CA THR A 144 -23.09 -10.88 -35.03
C THR A 144 -23.88 -11.82 -35.94
N GLU A 145 -24.04 -11.33 -37.15
CA GLU A 145 -24.78 -11.86 -38.30
C GLU A 145 -24.51 -13.32 -38.66
#